data_AF-A0A838DU03-F1
#
_entry.id   AF-A0A838DU03-F1
#
_cell.length_a   1.000
_cell.length_b   1.000
_cell.length_c   1.000
_cell.angle_alpha   90.00
_cell.angle_beta   90.00
_cell.angle_gamma   90.00
#
_symmetry.space_group_name_H-M   'P 1'
#
loop_
_entity.id
_entity.type
_entity.pdbx_description
1 polymer ?
#
loop_
_entity_poly.entity_id
_entity_poly.type
_entity_poly.pdbx_seq_one_letter_code
_entity_poly.pdbx_strand_id
1 'polypeptide(L)'
;MTARTPDPPIYWQTIEENIAQGLHLTVAQVKADLQPPPGQRDSLGIAHVASEQGISEAQLGLIELDAIQKGHDLLVRMKILTPQESGQGLQNIRHWDQLTLDDHVTRWFLNN
;
A
#
# COMPACT_ATOMS: atom_id res chain seq x y z
N MET A 1 -1.69 -3.57 -28.28
CA MET A 1 -1.43 -3.48 -26.82
C MET A 1 -1.29 -2.01 -26.50
N THR A 2 -2.35 -1.38 -25.97
CA THR A 2 -2.28 0.02 -25.50
C THR A 2 -1.50 0.04 -24.20
N ALA A 3 -0.41 0.82 -24.16
CA ALA A 3 0.38 1.02 -22.94
C ALA A 3 -0.55 1.56 -21.85
N ARG A 4 -0.61 0.86 -20.70
CA ARG A 4 -1.34 1.35 -19.53
C ARG A 4 -0.64 2.63 -19.07
N THR A 5 -1.35 3.75 -19.05
CA THR A 5 -0.88 4.98 -18.44
C THR A 5 -0.51 4.68 -16.98
N PRO A 6 0.64 5.15 -16.46
CA PRO A 6 0.96 5.01 -15.05
C PRO A 6 -0.18 5.58 -14.19
N ASP A 7 -0.49 4.90 -13.09
CA ASP A 7 -1.55 5.34 -12.17
C ASP A 7 -1.18 6.75 -11.64
N PRO A 8 -2.16 7.67 -11.52
CA PRO A 8 -1.89 9.06 -11.16
C PRO A 8 -1.31 9.17 -9.75
N PRO A 9 -0.44 10.17 -9.44
CA PRO A 9 0.20 10.29 -8.13
C PRO A 9 -0.77 10.28 -6.93
N ILE A 10 -1.97 10.85 -7.11
CA ILE A 10 -3.01 10.90 -6.07
C ILE A 10 -3.50 9.50 -5.64
N TYR A 11 -3.39 8.50 -6.51
CA TYR A 11 -3.72 7.11 -6.19
C TYR A 11 -2.76 6.55 -5.14
N TRP A 12 -1.45 6.71 -5.35
CA TRP A 12 -0.42 6.25 -4.42
C TRP A 12 -0.49 7.01 -3.09
N GLN A 13 -0.66 8.33 -3.14
CA GLN A 13 -0.86 9.15 -1.95
C GLN A 13 -2.06 8.68 -1.12
N THR A 14 -3.19 8.37 -1.77
CA THR A 14 -4.39 7.85 -1.08
C THR A 14 -4.10 6.54 -0.37
N ILE A 15 -3.35 5.63 -0.99
CA ILE A 15 -2.97 4.36 -0.36
C ILE A 15 -2.05 4.61 0.83
N GLU A 16 -0.99 5.40 0.65
CA GLU A 16 -0.03 5.73 1.72
C GLU A 16 -0.71 6.39 2.93
N GLU A 17 -1.59 7.36 2.70
CA GLU A 17 -2.32 8.06 3.76
C GLU A 17 -3.21 7.12 4.56
N ASN A 18 -3.93 6.20 3.89
CA ASN A 18 -4.81 5.25 4.57
C ASN A 18 -4.04 4.19 5.35
N ILE A 19 -2.90 3.72 4.83
CA ILE A 19 -2.03 2.79 5.56
C ILE A 19 -1.44 3.49 6.78
N ALA A 20 -0.85 4.68 6.61
CA ALA A 20 -0.29 5.44 7.71
C ALA A 20 -1.33 5.71 8.81
N GLN A 21 -2.55 6.10 8.43
CA GLN A 21 -3.65 6.27 9.37
C GLN A 21 -4.00 4.97 10.12
N GLY A 22 -4.05 3.84 9.43
CA GLY A 22 -4.29 2.52 10.04
C GLY A 22 -3.18 2.09 11.00
N LEU A 23 -1.95 2.53 10.73
CA LEU A 23 -0.79 2.33 11.60
C LEU A 23 -0.68 3.35 12.75
N HIS A 24 -1.61 4.30 12.84
CA HIS A 24 -1.53 5.42 13.79
C HIS A 24 -0.28 6.29 13.63
N LEU A 25 0.23 6.39 12.40
CA LEU A 25 1.41 7.16 12.03
C LEU A 25 1.05 8.19 10.94
N THR A 26 1.97 9.11 10.71
CA THR A 26 1.97 9.93 9.49
C THR A 26 2.72 9.21 8.38
N VAL A 27 2.43 9.55 7.12
CA VAL A 27 3.18 9.02 5.96
C VAL A 27 4.69 9.24 6.12
N ALA A 28 5.09 10.40 6.64
CA ALA A 28 6.49 10.72 6.87
C ALA A 28 7.15 9.81 7.92
N GLN A 29 6.44 9.44 8.99
CA GLN A 29 6.93 8.50 9.99
C GLN A 29 7.07 7.10 9.38
N VAL A 30 6.07 6.61 8.65
CA VAL A 30 6.17 5.31 7.97
C VAL A 30 7.36 5.28 7.00
N LYS A 31 7.58 6.34 6.20
CA LYS A 31 8.73 6.42 5.29
C LYS A 31 10.07 6.43 6.03
N ALA A 32 10.13 7.05 7.21
CA ALA A 32 11.33 7.08 8.04
C ALA A 32 11.63 5.70 8.64
N ASP A 33 10.61 5.03 9.17
CA ASP A 33 10.75 3.70 9.81
C ASP A 33 11.04 2.60 8.77
N LEU A 34 10.63 2.81 7.51
CA LEU A 34 10.99 1.94 6.39
C LEU A 34 12.41 2.16 5.85
N GLN A 35 13.11 3.24 6.22
CA GLN A 35 14.49 3.41 5.78
C GLN A 35 15.37 2.29 6.37
N PRO A 36 16.33 1.74 5.59
CA PRO A 36 17.28 0.78 6.13
C PRO A 36 18.01 1.37 7.35
N PRO A 37 18.13 0.62 8.45
CA PRO A 37 18.94 1.04 9.59
C PRO A 37 20.40 1.30 9.17
N PRO A 38 21.15 2.17 9.87
CA PRO A 38 22.55 2.40 9.58
C PRO A 38 23.35 1.10 9.50
N GLY A 39 24.04 0.88 8.38
CA GLY A 39 24.83 -0.33 8.14
C GLY A 39 24.05 -1.51 7.53
N GLN A 40 22.76 -1.35 7.27
CA GLN A 40 21.95 -2.31 6.52
C GLN A 40 21.62 -1.79 5.12
N ARG A 41 21.45 -2.72 4.18
CA ARG A 41 21.10 -2.40 2.79
C ARG A 41 19.59 -2.38 2.56
N ASP A 42 18.87 -3.23 3.27
CA ASP A 42 17.47 -3.53 2.99
C ASP A 42 16.57 -2.98 4.10
N SER A 43 15.34 -2.61 3.73
CA SER A 43 14.29 -2.20 4.67
C SER A 43 13.83 -3.38 5.51
N LEU A 44 13.42 -3.12 6.76
CA LEU A 44 12.76 -4.12 7.60
C LEU A 44 11.30 -4.37 7.16
N GLY A 45 10.77 -3.57 6.24
CA GLY A 45 9.46 -3.75 5.63
C GLY A 45 8.29 -3.28 6.50
N ILE A 46 7.12 -3.17 5.89
CA ILE A 46 5.93 -2.61 6.53
C ILE A 46 5.41 -3.48 7.68
N ALA A 47 5.60 -4.80 7.61
CA ALA A 47 5.27 -5.72 8.70
C ALA A 47 6.02 -5.40 9.99
N HIS A 48 7.29 -4.98 9.89
CA HIS A 48 8.07 -4.56 11.06
C HIS A 48 7.48 -3.29 11.67
N VAL A 49 7.22 -2.26 10.85
CA VAL A 49 6.61 -0.99 11.29
C VAL A 49 5.29 -1.24 11.99
N ALA A 50 4.42 -2.09 11.43
CA ALA A 50 3.15 -2.46 12.04
C ALA A 50 3.34 -3.16 13.40
N SER A 51 4.30 -4.08 13.50
CA SER A 51 4.59 -4.80 14.75
C SER A 51 5.02 -3.85 15.88
N GLU A 52 5.77 -2.78 15.58
CA GLU A 52 6.17 -1.77 16.56
C GLU A 52 4.97 -0.96 17.09
N GLN A 53 3.91 -0.85 16.30
CA GLN A 53 2.63 -0.25 16.71
C GLN A 53 1.69 -1.25 17.43
N GLY A 54 2.15 -2.49 17.66
CA GLY A 54 1.33 -3.55 18.26
C GLY A 54 0.24 -4.10 17.33
N ILE A 55 0.38 -3.89 16.01
CA ILE A 55 -0.55 -4.36 15.00
C ILE A 55 -0.11 -5.77 14.56
N SER A 56 -1.03 -6.72 14.66
CA SER A 56 -0.79 -8.08 14.18
C SER A 56 -0.78 -8.15 12.65
N GLU A 57 -0.12 -9.17 12.10
CA GLU A 57 -0.08 -9.43 10.65
C GLU A 57 -1.49 -9.46 10.02
N ALA A 58 -2.46 -10.11 10.68
CA ALA A 58 -3.84 -10.14 10.18
C ALA A 58 -4.52 -8.77 10.17
N GLN A 59 -4.22 -7.89 11.14
CA GLN A 59 -4.73 -6.52 11.16
C GLN A 59 -4.05 -5.67 10.08
N LEU A 60 -2.74 -5.86 9.86
CA LEU A 60 -2.00 -5.20 8.80
C LEU A 60 -2.59 -5.53 7.43
N GLY A 61 -2.80 -6.82 7.12
CA GLY A 61 -3.40 -7.22 5.84
C GLY A 61 -4.79 -6.59 5.60
N LEU A 62 -5.60 -6.41 6.66
CA LEU A 62 -6.88 -5.69 6.55
C LEU A 62 -6.69 -4.20 6.25
N ILE A 63 -5.70 -3.54 6.89
CA ILE A 63 -5.36 -2.13 6.65
C ILE A 63 -4.91 -1.93 5.20
N GLU A 64 -4.04 -2.79 4.70
CA GLU A 64 -3.48 -2.70 3.35
C GLU A 64 -4.55 -2.93 2.29
N LEU A 65 -5.38 -3.96 2.44
CA LEU A 65 -6.47 -4.24 1.51
C LEU A 65 -7.53 -3.13 1.48
N ASP A 66 -7.86 -2.54 2.64
CA ASP A 66 -8.77 -1.39 2.71
C ASP A 66 -8.17 -0.14 2.03
N ALA A 67 -6.89 0.13 2.23
CA ALA A 67 -6.20 1.25 1.60
C ALA A 67 -6.17 1.10 0.06
N ILE A 68 -5.85 -0.10 -0.43
CA ILE A 68 -5.86 -0.41 -1.87
C ILE A 68 -7.27 -0.29 -2.45
N GLN A 69 -8.30 -0.78 -1.74
CA GLN A 69 -9.70 -0.60 -2.14
C GLN A 69 -10.05 0.88 -2.31
N LYS A 70 -9.65 1.74 -1.37
CA LYS A 70 -9.88 3.19 -1.46
C LYS A 70 -9.16 3.84 -2.63
N GLY A 71 -7.92 3.43 -2.92
CA GLY A 71 -7.21 3.86 -4.12
C GLY A 71 -7.96 3.46 -5.40
N HIS A 72 -8.41 2.22 -5.47
CA HIS A 72 -9.20 1.69 -6.58
C HIS A 72 -10.54 2.44 -6.76
N ASP A 73 -11.24 2.74 -5.67
CA ASP A 73 -12.46 3.54 -5.69
C ASP A 73 -12.20 4.96 -6.21
N LEU A 74 -11.06 5.56 -5.88
CA LEU A 74 -10.64 6.85 -6.42
C LEU A 74 -10.44 6.78 -7.94
N LEU A 75 -9.75 5.75 -8.45
CA LEU A 75 -9.54 5.58 -9.89
C LEU A 75 -10.87 5.42 -10.64
N VAL A 76 -11.85 4.74 -10.05
CA VAL A 76 -13.21 4.63 -10.62
C VAL A 76 -13.91 5.99 -10.64
N ARG A 77 -13.84 6.76 -9.55
CA ARG A 77 -14.42 8.12 -9.48
C ARG A 77 -13.80 9.06 -10.51
N MET A 78 -12.49 8.92 -10.76
CA MET A 78 -11.75 9.67 -11.77
C MET A 78 -11.98 9.18 -13.21
N LYS A 79 -12.78 8.11 -13.40
CA LYS A 79 -13.05 7.46 -14.69
C LYS A 79 -11.78 6.91 -15.37
N ILE A 80 -10.74 6.61 -14.60
CA ILE A 80 -9.52 5.96 -15.07
C ILE A 80 -9.74 4.45 -15.16
N LEU A 81 -10.47 3.88 -14.20
CA LEU A 81 -10.95 2.50 -14.24
C LEU A 81 -12.48 2.47 -14.31
N THR A 82 -13.01 1.45 -14.96
CA THR A 82 -14.40 1.04 -14.77
C THR A 82 -14.57 0.28 -13.46
N PRO A 83 -15.80 0.18 -12.91
CA PRO A 83 -16.06 -0.68 -11.75
C PRO A 83 -15.65 -2.14 -11.96
N GLN A 84 -15.77 -2.65 -13.19
CA GLN A 84 -15.39 -4.02 -13.52
C GLN A 84 -13.86 -4.21 -13.49
N GLU A 85 -13.09 -3.31 -14.11
CA GLU A 85 -11.63 -3.36 -14.08
C GLU A 85 -11.08 -3.20 -12.66
N SER A 86 -11.69 -2.31 -11.88
CA SER A 86 -11.35 -2.13 -10.48
C SER A 86 -11.62 -3.42 -9.67
N GLY A 87 -12.80 -4.03 -9.85
CA GLY A 87 -13.16 -5.28 -9.18
C GLY A 87 -12.23 -6.44 -9.54
N GLN A 88 -11.82 -6.56 -10.80
CA GLN A 88 -10.87 -7.59 -11.23
C GLN A 88 -9.48 -7.37 -10.65
N GLY A 89 -9.00 -6.12 -10.62
CA GLY A 89 -7.72 -5.78 -9.99
C GLY A 89 -7.71 -6.10 -8.49
N LEU A 90 -8.78 -5.72 -7.77
CA LEU A 90 -8.92 -6.01 -6.35
C LEU A 90 -9.05 -7.51 -6.06
N GLN A 91 -9.77 -8.26 -6.91
CA GLN A 91 -9.79 -9.72 -6.78
C GLN A 91 -8.40 -10.31 -6.93
N ASN A 92 -7.61 -9.87 -7.90
CA ASN A 92 -6.24 -10.36 -8.07
C ASN A 92 -5.37 -10.09 -6.83
N ILE A 93 -5.46 -8.87 -6.27
CA ILE A 93 -4.69 -8.47 -5.08
C ILE A 93 -5.12 -9.28 -3.84
N ARG A 94 -6.41 -9.56 -3.68
CA ARG A 94 -6.91 -10.40 -2.56
C ARG A 94 -6.42 -11.85 -2.59
N HIS A 95 -5.84 -12.31 -3.70
CA HIS A 95 -5.20 -13.63 -3.79
C HIS A 95 -3.70 -13.60 -3.47
N TRP A 96 -3.11 -12.42 -3.25
CA TRP A 96 -1.73 -12.33 -2.80
C TRP A 96 -1.61 -12.85 -1.37
N ASP A 97 -0.50 -13.53 -1.07
CA ASP A 97 -0.15 -13.80 0.31
C ASP A 97 0.32 -12.51 1.00
N GLN A 98 0.35 -12.54 2.33
CA GLN A 98 0.70 -11.35 3.12
C GLN A 98 2.11 -10.87 2.82
N LEU A 99 3.08 -11.77 2.63
CA LEU A 99 4.45 -11.41 2.28
C LEU A 99 4.51 -10.60 0.97
N THR A 100 3.78 -11.04 -0.05
CA THR A 100 3.70 -10.33 -1.33
C THR A 100 3.05 -8.96 -1.17
N LEU A 101 2.00 -8.86 -0.35
CA LEU A 101 1.31 -7.61 -0.06
C LEU A 101 2.24 -6.62 0.66
N ASP A 102 2.92 -7.07 1.71
CA ASP A 102 3.90 -6.31 2.49
C ASP A 102 5.04 -5.77 1.59
N ASP A 103 5.55 -6.60 0.69
CA ASP A 103 6.61 -6.24 -0.25
C ASP A 103 6.17 -5.14 -1.21
N HIS A 104 4.94 -5.23 -1.72
CA HIS A 104 4.35 -4.22 -2.59
C HIS A 104 4.15 -2.89 -1.85
N VAL A 105 3.55 -2.93 -0.67
CA VAL A 105 3.31 -1.73 0.16
C VAL A 105 4.62 -1.06 0.55
N THR A 106 5.61 -1.83 1.00
CA THR A 106 6.96 -1.32 1.32
C THR A 106 7.55 -0.58 0.13
N ARG A 107 7.48 -1.16 -1.08
CA ARG A 107 7.98 -0.52 -2.30
C ARG A 107 7.18 0.71 -2.71
N TRP A 108 5.88 0.76 -2.44
CA TRP A 108 5.07 1.95 -2.75
C TRP A 108 5.52 3.15 -1.91
N PHE A 109 5.71 2.97 -0.60
CA PHE A 109 6.20 4.03 0.28
C PHE A 109 7.63 4.51 -0.06
N LEU A 110 8.50 3.61 -0.53
CA LEU A 110 9.89 3.96 -0.84
C LEU A 110 10.09 4.58 -2.23
N ASN A 111 9.15 4.40 -3.17
CA ASN A 111 9.30 4.83 -4.56
C ASN A 111 8.39 6.00 -4.98
N ASN A 112 7.43 6.40 -4.14
CA ASN A 112 6.54 7.54 -4.38
C ASN A 112 6.78 8.67 -3.38
#